data_AF-A0A7K7D4G7-F1
#
_entry.id   AF-A0A7K7D4G7-F1
#
_cell.length_a   1.000
_cell.length_b   1.000
_cell.length_c   1.000
_cell.angle_alpha   90.00
_cell.angle_beta   90.00
_cell.angle_gamma   90.00
#
_symmetry.space_group_name_H-M   'P 1'
#
loop_
_entity.id
_entity.type
_entity.pdbx_description
1 polymer ?
#
loop_
_entity_poly.entity_id
_entity_poly.type
_entity_poly.pdbx_seq_one_letter_code
_entity_poly.pdbx_strand_id
1 'polypeptide(L)'
;DQVLRVTARSEEHITLLGVLGEQEELQVDFWRHPNSLGLPVDLRVPFPSLQGVKKFLDSYNFSYSIMIEDVQELLDEEKESMRRSRRVKRSPRMFDFASYHTIDEV
;
A
#
# COMPACT_ATOMS: atom_id res chain seq x y z
N ASP A 1 -2.69 5.77 -6.20
CA ASP A 1 -2.04 4.43 -6.23
C ASP A 1 -3.00 3.43 -5.65
N GLN A 2 -2.91 2.16 -6.00
CA GLN A 2 -3.85 1.13 -5.52
C GLN A 2 -3.10 0.03 -4.78
N VAL A 3 -3.64 -0.50 -3.67
CA VAL A 3 -3.07 -1.66 -2.97
C VAL A 3 -3.89 -2.91 -3.28
N LEU A 4 -3.24 -3.88 -3.90
CA LEU A 4 -3.78 -5.17 -4.27
C LEU A 4 -3.28 -6.23 -3.30
N ARG A 5 -4.20 -7.01 -2.74
CA ARG A 5 -3.89 -8.20 -1.96
C ARG A 5 -4.01 -9.42 -2.85
N VAL A 6 -2.89 -10.09 -3.06
CA VAL A 6 -2.78 -11.34 -3.82
C VAL A 6 -2.53 -12.51 -2.89
N THR A 7 -3.04 -13.69 -3.25
CA THR A 7 -2.71 -14.93 -2.53
C THR A 7 -1.95 -15.87 -3.44
N ALA A 8 -0.70 -16.18 -3.09
CA ALA A 8 0.08 -17.18 -3.81
C ALA A 8 -0.43 -18.59 -3.47
N ARG A 9 -0.83 -19.35 -4.49
CA ARG A 9 -1.34 -20.73 -4.34
C ARG A 9 -0.31 -21.80 -4.70
N SER A 10 0.75 -21.42 -5.40
CA SER A 10 1.84 -22.30 -5.85
C SER A 10 3.20 -21.60 -5.74
N GLU A 11 4.29 -22.37 -5.78
CA GLU A 11 5.64 -21.78 -5.74
C GLU A 11 5.91 -20.95 -7.00
N GLU A 12 5.32 -21.35 -8.13
CA GLU A 12 5.36 -20.58 -9.38
C GLU A 12 4.78 -19.18 -9.19
N HIS A 13 3.68 -19.04 -8.42
CA HIS A 13 3.09 -17.75 -8.11
C HIS A 13 4.06 -16.86 -7.31
N ILE A 14 4.85 -17.43 -6.40
CA ILE A 14 5.86 -16.69 -5.63
C ILE A 14 6.98 -16.20 -6.57
N THR A 15 7.46 -17.07 -7.44
CA THR A 15 8.49 -16.72 -8.43
C THR A 15 8.02 -15.61 -9.38
N LEU A 16 6.79 -15.71 -9.90
CA LEU A 16 6.18 -14.69 -10.76
C LEU A 16 6.04 -13.34 -10.06
N LEU A 17 5.66 -13.34 -8.78
CA LEU A 17 5.62 -12.12 -7.97
C LEU A 17 7.02 -11.53 -7.77
N GLY A 18 8.04 -12.37 -7.60
CA GLY A 18 9.44 -11.93 -7.58
C GLY A 18 9.83 -11.20 -8.86
N VAL A 19 9.57 -11.82 -10.03
CA VAL A 19 9.85 -11.22 -11.35
C VAL A 19 9.10 -9.91 -11.55
N LEU A 20 7.84 -9.84 -11.13
CA LEU A 20 7.04 -8.61 -11.19
C LEU A 20 7.67 -7.49 -10.36
N GLY A 21 8.26 -7.83 -9.21
CA GLY A 21 8.94 -6.87 -8.34
C GLY A 21 10.31 -6.41 -8.86
N GLU A 22 10.98 -7.24 -9.65
CA GLU A 22 12.24 -6.87 -10.30
C GLU A 22 12.03 -5.92 -11.50
N GLN A 23 10.80 -5.79 -12.01
CA GLN A 23 10.49 -4.83 -13.07
C GLN A 23 10.44 -3.40 -12.52
N GLU A 24 11.59 -2.72 -12.55
CA GLU A 24 11.70 -1.29 -12.20
C GLU A 24 10.72 -0.40 -13.00
N GLU A 25 10.39 -0.79 -14.23
CA GLU A 25 9.43 -0.07 -15.09
C GLU A 25 8.03 0.04 -14.48
N LEU A 26 7.63 -0.96 -13.69
CA LEU A 26 6.31 -1.00 -13.07
C LEU A 26 6.28 -0.27 -11.72
N GLN A 27 7.44 -0.04 -11.10
CA GLN A 27 7.58 0.61 -9.78
C GLN A 27 6.62 0.04 -8.73
N VAL A 28 6.48 -1.29 -8.69
CA VAL A 28 5.60 -1.98 -7.73
C VAL A 28 6.30 -2.07 -6.38
N ASP A 29 5.61 -1.63 -5.33
CA ASP A 29 6.10 -1.70 -3.95
C ASP A 29 5.44 -2.87 -3.21
N PHE A 30 6.23 -3.74 -2.58
CA PHE A 30 5.70 -4.82 -1.73
C PHE A 30 5.52 -4.30 -0.30
N TRP A 31 4.27 -4.11 0.11
CA TRP A 31 3.93 -3.81 1.51
C TRP A 31 4.00 -5.06 2.39
N ARG A 32 3.73 -6.22 1.80
CA ARG A 32 3.89 -7.52 2.45
C ARG A 32 4.49 -8.51 1.47
N HIS A 33 5.72 -8.92 1.73
CA HIS A 33 6.47 -9.81 0.84
C HIS A 33 5.87 -11.23 0.75
N PRO A 34 6.01 -11.88 -0.42
CA PRO A 34 5.65 -13.28 -0.60
C PRO A 34 6.64 -14.18 0.13
N ASN A 35 6.40 -14.43 1.42
CA ASN A 35 7.29 -15.25 2.24
C ASN A 35 6.98 -16.76 2.17
N SER A 36 5.73 -17.15 1.90
CA SER A 36 5.31 -18.56 1.85
C SER A 36 3.98 -18.73 1.12
N LEU A 37 3.72 -19.96 0.66
CA LEU A 37 2.46 -20.37 0.05
C LEU A 37 1.27 -20.11 0.98
N GLY A 38 0.15 -19.65 0.42
CA GLY A 38 -1.07 -19.39 1.17
C GLY A 38 -1.06 -18.12 2.02
N LEU A 39 0.06 -17.40 2.10
CA LEU A 39 0.10 -16.10 2.76
C LEU A 39 -0.37 -14.99 1.81
N PRO A 40 -1.14 -14.01 2.32
CA PRO A 40 -1.50 -12.84 1.54
C PRO A 40 -0.27 -11.96 1.33
N VAL A 41 -0.16 -11.44 0.12
CA VAL A 41 0.90 -10.56 -0.37
C VAL A 41 0.22 -9.24 -0.70
N ASP A 42 0.72 -8.14 -0.14
CA ASP A 42 0.14 -6.81 -0.34
C ASP A 42 1.07 -6.01 -1.25
N LEU A 43 0.56 -5.63 -2.43
CA LEU A 43 1.28 -4.93 -3.49
C LEU A 43 0.70 -3.53 -3.65
N ARG A 44 1.50 -2.49 -3.46
CA ARG A 44 1.16 -1.14 -3.87
C ARG A 44 1.60 -0.94 -5.32
N VAL A 45 0.63 -0.64 -6.17
CA VAL A 45 0.82 -0.44 -7.60
C VAL A 45 0.49 1.01 -7.96
N PRO A 46 1.43 1.71 -8.61
CA PRO A 46 1.15 3.04 -9.14
C PRO A 46 0.03 3.01 -10.20
N PHE A 47 -0.79 4.06 -10.26
CA PHE A 47 -1.83 4.20 -11.30
C PHE A 47 -1.35 3.94 -12.74
N PRO A 48 -0.19 4.46 -13.20
CA PRO A 48 0.26 4.20 -14.58
C PRO A 48 0.55 2.72 -14.86
N SER A 49 1.03 1.99 -13.86
CA SER A 49 1.40 0.57 -13.97
C SER A 49 0.24 -0.37 -13.65
N LEU A 50 -0.86 0.15 -13.08
CA LEU A 50 -1.99 -0.62 -12.57
C LEU A 50 -2.62 -1.53 -13.63
N GLN A 51 -2.78 -1.02 -14.85
CA GLN A 51 -3.37 -1.79 -15.94
C GLN A 51 -2.46 -2.95 -16.37
N GLY A 52 -1.14 -2.73 -16.39
CA GLY A 52 -0.15 -3.76 -16.70
C GLY A 52 -0.13 -4.85 -15.63
N VAL A 53 -0.10 -4.45 -14.35
CA VAL A 53 -0.11 -5.39 -13.23
C VAL A 53 -1.42 -6.19 -13.17
N LYS A 54 -2.59 -5.55 -13.33
CA LYS A 54 -3.87 -6.30 -13.37
C LYS A 54 -3.90 -7.32 -14.49
N LYS A 55 -3.46 -6.96 -15.71
CA LYS A 55 -3.36 -7.89 -16.83
C LYS A 55 -2.39 -9.04 -16.57
N PHE A 56 -1.26 -8.76 -15.92
CA PHE A 56 -0.29 -9.79 -15.51
C PHE A 56 -0.96 -10.76 -14.53
N LEU A 57 -1.58 -10.24 -13.47
CA LEU A 57 -2.28 -11.05 -12.48
C LEU A 57 -3.40 -11.90 -13.10
N ASP A 58 -4.19 -11.33 -14.00
CA ASP A 58 -5.25 -12.05 -14.72
C ASP A 58 -4.68 -13.15 -15.63
N SER A 59 -3.56 -12.87 -16.33
CA SER A 59 -2.93 -13.81 -17.28
C SER A 59 -2.34 -15.03 -16.60
N TYR A 60 -1.86 -14.87 -15.36
CA TYR A 60 -1.36 -15.96 -14.52
C TYR A 60 -2.42 -16.46 -13.52
N ASN A 61 -3.70 -16.09 -13.72
CA ASN A 61 -4.83 -16.58 -12.93
C ASN A 61 -4.71 -16.35 -11.40
N PHE A 62 -4.05 -15.26 -11.00
CA PHE A 62 -3.94 -14.87 -9.61
C PHE A 62 -5.29 -14.46 -9.05
N SER A 63 -5.60 -14.94 -7.84
CA SER A 63 -6.69 -14.38 -7.05
C SER A 63 -6.18 -13.15 -6.32
N TYR A 64 -6.69 -11.98 -6.72
CA TYR A 64 -6.42 -10.71 -6.06
C TYR A 64 -7.70 -10.02 -5.60
N SER A 65 -7.60 -9.26 -4.51
CA SER A 65 -8.62 -8.34 -4.04
C SER A 65 -8.03 -6.95 -3.87
N ILE A 66 -8.88 -5.94 -4.01
CA ILE A 66 -8.49 -4.55 -3.82
C ILE A 66 -8.60 -4.26 -2.32
N MET A 67 -7.47 -4.00 -1.67
CA MET A 67 -7.45 -3.62 -0.25
C MET A 67 -7.66 -2.11 -0.09
N ILE A 68 -6.97 -1.33 -0.91
CA ILE A 68 -7.06 0.13 -0.92
C ILE A 68 -7.27 0.55 -2.37
N GLU A 69 -8.39 1.21 -2.66
CA GLU A 69 -8.72 1.70 -4.00
C GLU A 69 -7.86 2.89 -4.38
N ASP A 70 -7.75 3.90 -3.49
CA ASP A 70 -6.84 5.01 -3.67
C ASP A 70 -6.07 5.35 -2.39
N VAL A 71 -4.76 5.14 -2.43
CA VAL A 71 -3.84 5.51 -1.34
C VAL A 71 -3.77 7.04 -1.18
N GLN A 72 -3.97 7.82 -2.26
CA GLN A 72 -3.90 9.29 -2.17
C GLN A 72 -5.06 9.84 -1.36
N GLU A 73 -6.27 9.29 -1.52
CA GLU A 73 -7.45 9.70 -0.75
C GLU A 73 -7.21 9.53 0.76
N LEU A 74 -6.74 8.35 1.17
CA LEU A 74 -6.40 8.08 2.58
C LEU A 74 -5.32 9.04 3.10
N LEU A 75 -4.28 9.32 2.30
CA LEU A 75 -3.24 10.27 2.71
C LEU A 75 -3.75 11.70 2.86
N ASP A 76 -4.71 12.11 2.03
CA ASP A 76 -5.31 13.42 2.10
C ASP A 76 -6.23 13.54 3.33
N GLU A 77 -7.03 12.51 3.63
CA GLU A 77 -7.83 12.43 4.87
C GLU A 77 -6.94 12.53 6.12
N GLU A 78 -5.83 11.79 6.15
CA GLU A 78 -4.86 11.81 7.25
C GLU A 78 -4.23 13.20 7.40
N LYS A 79 -3.80 13.84 6.30
CA LYS A 79 -3.26 15.21 6.34
C LYS A 79 -4.28 16.22 6.83
N GLU A 80 -5.55 16.08 6.42
CA GLU A 80 -6.62 16.94 6.90
C GLU A 80 -6.89 16.76 8.40
N SER A 81 -6.85 15.52 8.89
CA SER A 81 -6.93 15.21 10.31
C SER A 81 -5.80 15.89 11.10
N MET A 82 -4.55 15.73 10.66
CA MET A 82 -3.39 16.39 11.28
C MET A 82 -3.52 17.93 11.29
N ARG A 83 -3.99 18.53 10.19
CA ARG A 83 -4.23 19.98 10.10
C ARG A 83 -5.32 20.43 11.09
N ARG A 84 -6.38 19.64 11.27
CA ARG A 84 -7.44 19.90 12.24
C ARG A 84 -6.89 19.83 13.67
N SER A 85 -6.20 18.74 14.03
CA SER A 85 -5.58 18.58 15.35
C SER A 85 -4.59 19.70 15.67
N ARG A 86 -3.75 20.11 14.70
CA ARG A 86 -2.80 21.22 14.89
C ARG A 86 -3.47 22.58 15.07
N ARG A 87 -4.63 22.83 14.45
CA ARG A 87 -5.43 24.05 14.69
C ARG A 87 -6.07 24.07 16.08
N VAL A 88 -6.40 22.90 16.63
CA VAL A 88 -6.98 22.74 17.98
C VAL A 88 -5.90 22.86 19.08
N LYS A 89 -4.62 22.58 18.78
CA LYS A 89 -3.43 22.70 19.67
C LYS A 89 -3.10 24.15 20.16
N ARG A 90 -4.07 25.06 20.30
CA ARG A 90 -3.84 26.40 20.90
C ARG A 90 -3.50 26.39 22.40
N SER A 91 -3.49 25.22 23.06
CA SER A 91 -3.15 25.07 24.48
C SER A 91 -2.04 24.02 24.66
N PRO A 92 -0.84 24.39 25.17
CA PRO A 92 0.37 23.55 25.10
C PRO A 92 0.50 22.51 26.24
N ARG A 93 -0.56 22.23 27.02
CA ARG A 93 -0.42 21.45 28.26
C ARG A 93 -0.66 19.93 28.14
N MET A 94 -1.12 19.42 27.00
CA MET A 94 -1.27 17.98 26.77
C MET A 94 -0.84 17.62 25.36
N PHE A 95 0.16 16.73 25.27
CA PHE A 95 0.56 16.09 24.02
C PHE A 95 -0.52 15.09 23.61
N ASP A 96 -1.00 15.18 22.39
CA ASP A 96 -2.08 14.33 21.89
C ASP A 96 -1.53 13.08 21.21
N PHE A 97 -1.42 12.00 21.97
CA PHE A 97 -0.98 10.70 21.45
C PHE A 97 -1.97 10.06 20.46
N ALA A 98 -3.19 10.61 20.30
CA ALA A 98 -4.17 10.13 19.32
C ALA A 98 -3.99 10.74 17.92
N SER A 99 -3.04 11.67 17.74
CA SER A 99 -2.77 12.34 16.46
C SER A 99 -1.35 12.11 15.99
N TYR A 100 -1.15 11.98 14.67
CA TYR A 100 0.20 12.00 14.08
C TYR A 100 0.86 13.37 14.21
N HIS A 101 2.18 13.36 14.41
CA HIS A 101 2.99 14.55 14.63
C HIS A 101 4.19 14.56 13.69
N THR A 102 4.65 15.75 13.30
CA THR A 102 5.87 15.88 12.50
C THR A 102 7.10 15.60 13.35
N ILE A 103 8.23 15.26 12.71
CA ILE A 103 9.49 14.96 13.42
C ILE A 103 9.97 16.10 14.34
N ASP A 104 9.67 17.35 13.99
CA ASP A 104 9.99 18.54 14.81
C ASP A 104 9.09 18.69 16.05
N GLU A 105 7.91 18.04 16.05
CA GLU A 105 6.95 18.07 17.15
C GLU A 105 7.17 16.94 18.19
N VAL A 106 8.03 15.95 17.92
CA VAL A 106 8.29 14.75 18.76
C VAL A 106 9.67 14.76 19.43
#